data_AF-A0A0G1IPZ0-F1
#
_entry.id   AF-A0A0G1IPZ0-F1
#
_cell.length_a   1.000
_cell.length_b   1.000
_cell.length_c   1.000
_cell.angle_alpha   90.00
_cell.angle_beta   90.00
_cell.angle_gamma   90.00
#
_symmetry.space_group_name_H-M   'P 1'
#
loop_
_entity.id
_entity.type
_entity.pdbx_description
1 polymer ?
#
loop_
_entity_poly.entity_id
_entity_poly.type
_entity_poly.pdbx_seq_one_letter_code
_entity_poly.pdbx_strand_id
1 'polypeptide(L)'
;MKLGIKVGPQKHSIDDLEETHAPFAEVWFQIDKKDDYNELFSYLTKRKIDAGLHFWGLTRDGFMPTISYNDPALLQESVDLIRQTIDIAADNHFSYVNIHPGNRVRMRVDFQTHIFTPASDPAQTKIIEDQFLGTIHNLSVYSSSRNVVLTVETVPMNIVKPWDGNRSGKTYPRLGSVTPKN
;
A
#
# COMPACT_ATOMS: atom_id res chain seq x y z
N MET A 1 2.27 5.91 23.82
CA MET A 1 1.95 4.97 22.72
C MET A 1 0.44 4.92 22.60
N LYS A 2 -0.13 5.14 21.40
CA LYS A 2 -1.57 4.99 21.15
C LYS A 2 -1.78 3.60 20.53
N LEU A 3 -2.71 2.83 21.08
CA LEU A 3 -3.14 1.58 20.45
C LEU A 3 -4.15 1.92 19.35
N GLY A 4 -4.18 1.14 18.28
CA GLY A 4 -5.14 1.35 17.21
C GLY A 4 -5.50 0.07 16.49
N ILE A 5 -6.50 0.17 15.62
CA ILE A 5 -7.01 -0.93 14.80
C ILE A 5 -6.90 -0.61 13.31
N LYS A 6 -6.83 -1.65 12.47
CA LYS A 6 -6.94 -1.50 11.01
C LYS A 6 -8.40 -1.54 10.60
N VAL A 7 -8.81 -0.63 9.72
CA VAL A 7 -10.19 -0.48 9.25
C VAL A 7 -10.25 -0.31 7.73
N GLY A 8 -11.43 -0.54 7.14
CA GLY A 8 -11.69 -0.36 5.72
C GLY A 8 -13.05 0.31 5.46
N PRO A 9 -13.49 0.44 4.21
CA PRO A 9 -14.71 1.18 3.85
C PRO A 9 -16.00 0.44 4.24
N GLN A 10 -15.90 -0.75 4.84
CA GLN A 10 -17.06 -1.55 5.19
C GLN A 10 -17.69 -1.07 6.50
N LYS A 11 -19.03 -1.16 6.60
CA LYS A 11 -19.78 -0.72 7.78
C LYS A 11 -19.27 -1.27 9.11
N HIS A 12 -18.87 -2.55 9.15
CA HIS A 12 -18.37 -3.19 10.37
C HIS A 12 -17.13 -2.50 10.94
N SER A 13 -16.35 -1.77 10.12
CA SER A 13 -15.20 -1.00 10.62
C SER A 13 -15.60 0.13 11.57
N ILE A 14 -16.77 0.76 11.36
CA ILE A 14 -17.29 1.77 12.29
C ILE A 14 -17.75 1.10 13.58
N ASP A 15 -18.46 -0.03 13.47
CA ASP A 15 -18.89 -0.82 14.62
C ASP A 15 -17.68 -1.26 15.48
N ASP A 16 -16.60 -1.73 14.84
CA ASP A 16 -15.33 -2.09 15.52
C ASP A 16 -14.68 -0.90 16.23
N LEU A 17 -14.71 0.30 15.63
CA LEU A 17 -14.20 1.53 16.26
C LEU A 17 -15.05 1.93 17.48
N GLU A 18 -16.36 1.73 17.41
CA GLU A 18 -17.27 1.99 18.52
C GLU A 18 -17.07 1.00 19.67
N GLU A 19 -16.89 -0.28 19.38
CA GLU A 19 -16.68 -1.32 20.40
C GLU A 19 -15.31 -1.21 21.08
N THR A 20 -14.26 -0.96 20.30
CA THR A 20 -12.88 -0.95 20.83
C THR A 20 -12.48 0.37 21.48
N HIS A 21 -13.19 1.46 21.18
CA HIS A 21 -12.81 2.82 21.55
C HIS A 21 -11.35 3.17 21.21
N ALA A 22 -10.85 2.63 20.09
CA ALA A 22 -9.47 2.80 19.69
C ALA A 22 -9.14 4.29 19.47
N PRO A 23 -8.09 4.85 20.10
CA PRO A 23 -7.70 6.25 19.93
C PRO A 23 -6.98 6.51 18.60
N PHE A 24 -6.68 5.46 17.83
CA PHE A 24 -6.00 5.52 16.55
C PHE A 24 -6.59 4.49 15.57
N ALA A 25 -6.65 4.83 14.28
CA ALA A 25 -7.07 3.93 13.21
C ALA A 25 -6.11 3.99 12.01
N GLU A 26 -5.68 2.83 11.51
CA GLU A 26 -5.01 2.76 10.20
C GLU A 26 -6.01 2.29 9.14
N VAL A 27 -6.28 3.13 8.15
CA VAL A 27 -7.22 2.82 7.09
C VAL A 27 -6.52 2.05 5.98
N TRP A 28 -6.94 0.82 5.70
CA TRP A 28 -6.54 0.10 4.49
C TRP A 28 -7.20 0.78 3.29
N PHE A 29 -6.45 1.65 2.61
CA PHE A 29 -6.99 2.63 1.68
C PHE A 29 -6.69 2.28 0.22
N GLN A 30 -7.71 1.83 -0.50
CA GLN A 30 -7.66 1.55 -1.92
C GLN A 30 -7.98 2.83 -2.72
N ILE A 31 -6.96 3.49 -3.26
CA ILE A 31 -7.10 4.82 -3.90
C ILE A 31 -8.07 4.83 -5.10
N ASP A 32 -8.15 3.73 -5.86
CA ASP A 32 -9.09 3.59 -6.98
C ASP A 32 -10.56 3.49 -6.54
N LYS A 33 -10.81 3.34 -5.24
CA LYS A 33 -12.13 3.33 -4.60
C LYS A 33 -12.27 4.39 -3.50
N LYS A 34 -11.51 5.47 -3.57
CA LYS A 34 -11.47 6.51 -2.53
C LYS A 34 -12.85 7.01 -2.08
N ASP A 35 -13.84 7.05 -2.99
CA ASP A 35 -15.18 7.54 -2.68
C ASP A 35 -15.95 6.61 -1.72
N ASP A 36 -15.60 5.32 -1.66
CA ASP A 36 -16.18 4.34 -0.73
C ASP A 36 -15.81 4.66 0.73
N TYR A 37 -14.80 5.49 0.97
CA TYR A 37 -14.27 5.81 2.30
C TYR A 37 -14.89 7.08 2.92
N ASN A 38 -15.73 7.80 2.19
CA ASN A 38 -16.28 9.09 2.63
C ASN A 38 -17.01 9.00 3.98
N GLU A 39 -17.79 7.94 4.20
CA GLU A 39 -18.49 7.70 5.47
C GLU A 39 -17.50 7.46 6.62
N LEU A 40 -16.51 6.58 6.42
CA LEU A 40 -15.48 6.28 7.41
C LEU A 40 -14.66 7.53 7.76
N PHE A 41 -14.21 8.30 6.77
CA PHE A 41 -13.43 9.51 7.00
C PHE A 41 -14.23 10.55 7.78
N SER A 42 -15.49 10.77 7.39
CA SER A 42 -16.41 11.64 8.13
C SER A 42 -16.57 11.19 9.59
N TYR A 43 -16.68 9.88 9.82
CA TYR A 43 -16.76 9.31 11.16
C TYR A 43 -15.49 9.57 11.98
N LEU A 44 -14.31 9.24 11.44
CA LEU A 44 -13.02 9.43 12.10
C LEU A 44 -12.79 10.91 12.49
N THR A 45 -13.05 11.83 11.56
CA THR A 45 -12.92 13.27 11.79
C THR A 45 -13.91 13.76 12.86
N LYS A 46 -15.19 13.38 12.76
CA LYS A 46 -16.22 13.77 13.73
C LYS A 46 -15.92 13.27 15.14
N ARG A 47 -15.37 12.06 15.25
CA ARG A 47 -14.98 11.44 16.51
C ARG A 47 -13.61 11.86 17.02
N LYS A 48 -12.85 12.63 16.23
CA LYS A 48 -11.48 13.04 16.54
C LYS A 48 -10.56 11.85 16.82
N ILE A 49 -10.73 10.78 16.05
CA ILE A 49 -9.84 9.61 16.08
C ILE A 49 -8.64 9.94 15.18
N ASP A 50 -7.43 9.82 15.72
CA ASP A 50 -6.23 10.00 14.90
C ASP A 50 -6.16 8.88 13.86
N ALA A 51 -5.82 9.20 12.63
CA ALA A 51 -5.76 8.19 11.58
C ALA A 51 -4.55 8.35 10.66
N GLY A 52 -4.21 7.25 10.00
CA GLY A 52 -3.25 7.18 8.90
C GLY A 52 -3.81 6.33 7.76
N LEU A 53 -3.28 6.50 6.55
CA LEU A 53 -3.69 5.73 5.38
C LEU A 53 -2.62 4.70 5.02
N HIS A 54 -2.98 3.43 4.98
CA HIS A 54 -2.19 2.39 4.36
C HIS A 54 -2.52 2.36 2.87
N PHE A 55 -1.63 2.92 2.06
CA PHE A 55 -1.81 3.04 0.63
C PHE A 55 -1.92 1.68 -0.05
N TRP A 56 -2.95 1.56 -0.87
CA TRP A 56 -3.19 0.45 -1.75
C TRP A 56 -3.83 0.96 -3.05
N GLY A 57 -3.80 0.16 -4.11
CA GLY A 57 -4.50 0.51 -5.34
C GLY A 57 -4.13 -0.34 -6.53
N LEU A 58 -4.75 -0.01 -7.67
CA LEU A 58 -4.36 -0.47 -9.00
C LEU A 58 -4.01 0.71 -9.89
N THR A 59 -3.03 0.50 -10.76
CA THR A 59 -2.90 1.32 -11.96
C THR A 59 -4.02 1.00 -12.96
N ARG A 60 -4.23 1.87 -13.95
CA ARG A 60 -5.23 1.70 -15.02
C ARG A 60 -5.10 0.37 -15.76
N ASP A 61 -3.87 -0.12 -15.90
CA ASP A 61 -3.57 -1.38 -16.59
C ASP A 61 -3.65 -2.62 -15.68
N GLY A 62 -4.12 -2.47 -14.44
CA GLY A 62 -4.30 -3.56 -13.48
C GLY A 62 -2.99 -4.07 -12.87
N PHE A 63 -1.98 -3.20 -12.75
CA PHE A 63 -0.75 -3.50 -12.02
C PHE A 63 -0.82 -2.95 -10.61
N MET A 64 -0.10 -3.62 -9.71
CA MET A 64 0.20 -3.08 -8.40
C MET A 64 1.10 -1.85 -8.55
N PRO A 65 0.78 -0.72 -7.90
CA PRO A 65 1.68 0.41 -7.84
C PRO A 65 3.05 0.04 -7.28
N THR A 66 4.09 0.70 -7.77
CA THR A 66 5.48 0.47 -7.36
C THR A 66 6.27 1.77 -7.40
N ILE A 67 7.19 1.92 -6.45
CA ILE A 67 8.13 3.05 -6.40
C ILE A 67 9.57 2.62 -6.71
N SER A 68 9.77 1.35 -7.08
CA SER A 68 11.10 0.75 -7.22
C SER A 68 11.33 0.04 -8.56
N TYR A 69 10.27 -0.29 -9.31
CA TYR A 69 10.45 -0.94 -10.62
C TYR A 69 10.70 0.09 -11.72
N ASN A 70 11.71 -0.16 -12.55
CA ASN A 70 12.14 0.75 -13.62
C ASN A 70 11.30 0.59 -14.90
N ASP A 71 10.00 0.88 -14.78
CA ASP A 71 9.07 1.05 -15.90
C ASP A 71 8.52 2.48 -15.78
N PRO A 72 8.97 3.45 -16.62
CA PRO A 72 8.67 4.86 -16.40
C PRO A 72 7.17 5.19 -16.35
N ALA A 73 6.35 4.51 -17.15
CA ALA A 73 4.91 4.75 -17.19
C ALA A 73 4.24 4.26 -15.89
N LEU A 74 4.56 3.02 -15.50
CA LEU A 74 4.07 2.43 -14.26
C LEU A 74 4.53 3.21 -13.03
N LEU A 75 5.79 3.64 -13.00
CA LEU A 75 6.38 4.41 -11.91
C LEU A 75 5.69 5.77 -11.75
N GLN A 76 5.54 6.52 -12.86
CA GLN A 76 4.90 7.82 -12.82
C GLN A 76 3.47 7.72 -12.30
N GLU A 77 2.68 6.78 -12.83
CA GLU A 77 1.32 6.55 -12.36
C GLU A 77 1.27 6.14 -10.88
N SER A 78 2.19 5.27 -10.44
CA SER A 78 2.29 4.86 -9.04
C SER A 78 2.58 6.04 -8.12
N VAL A 79 3.51 6.91 -8.51
CA VAL A 79 3.84 8.14 -7.78
C VAL A 79 2.63 9.07 -7.71
N ASP A 80 1.89 9.24 -8.81
CA ASP A 80 0.71 10.10 -8.85
C ASP A 80 -0.40 9.58 -7.91
N LEU A 81 -0.62 8.26 -7.86
CA LEU A 81 -1.56 7.64 -6.93
C LEU A 81 -1.15 7.82 -5.45
N ILE A 82 0.15 7.71 -5.15
CA ILE A 82 0.66 7.94 -3.79
C ILE A 82 0.53 9.42 -3.42
N ARG A 83 0.84 10.35 -4.33
CA ARG A 83 0.65 11.78 -4.11
C ARG A 83 -0.81 12.13 -3.86
N GLN A 84 -1.73 11.55 -4.62
CA GLN A 84 -3.16 11.70 -4.38
C GLN A 84 -3.57 11.19 -3.00
N THR A 85 -3.00 10.07 -2.56
CA THR A 85 -3.24 9.53 -1.21
C THR A 85 -2.71 10.46 -0.11
N ILE A 86 -1.53 11.06 -0.32
CA ILE A 86 -0.97 12.08 0.57
C ILE A 86 -1.87 13.32 0.63
N ASP A 87 -2.37 13.78 -0.50
CA ASP A 87 -3.28 14.93 -0.55
C ASP A 87 -4.57 14.64 0.22
N ILE A 88 -5.18 13.45 0.02
CA ILE A 88 -6.36 13.00 0.76
C ILE A 88 -6.09 12.91 2.26
N ALA A 89 -4.93 12.37 2.66
CA ALA A 89 -4.53 12.34 4.07
C ALA A 89 -4.43 13.75 4.65
N ALA A 90 -3.79 14.69 3.93
CA ALA A 90 -3.64 16.07 4.36
C ALA A 90 -5.00 16.78 4.50
N ASP A 91 -5.89 16.61 3.52
CA ASP A 91 -7.21 17.24 3.48
C ASP A 91 -8.12 16.73 4.61
N ASN A 92 -7.91 15.49 5.08
CA ASN A 92 -8.62 14.91 6.22
C ASN A 92 -7.87 15.03 7.55
N HIS A 93 -6.72 15.72 7.58
CA HIS A 93 -5.83 15.86 8.74
C HIS A 93 -5.34 14.54 9.33
N PHE A 94 -5.11 13.54 8.49
CA PHE A 94 -4.50 12.27 8.87
C PHE A 94 -2.98 12.39 8.99
N SER A 95 -2.41 11.67 9.95
CA SER A 95 -1.03 11.85 10.41
C SER A 95 0.02 11.29 9.46
N TYR A 96 -0.30 10.19 8.76
CA TYR A 96 0.66 9.52 7.88
C TYR A 96 0.02 8.79 6.69
N VAL A 97 0.86 8.51 5.70
CA VAL A 97 0.63 7.54 4.63
C VAL A 97 1.69 6.47 4.70
N ASN A 98 1.29 5.20 4.80
CA ASN A 98 2.17 4.04 4.79
C ASN A 98 2.13 3.37 3.43
N ILE A 99 3.30 3.07 2.85
CA ILE A 99 3.42 2.42 1.54
C ILE A 99 4.29 1.17 1.61
N HIS A 100 4.17 0.31 0.59
CA HIS A 100 5.09 -0.81 0.39
C HIS A 100 6.26 -0.39 -0.53
N PRO A 101 7.47 -0.95 -0.34
CA PRO A 101 8.66 -0.60 -1.12
C PRO A 101 8.60 -1.06 -2.59
N GLY A 102 7.57 -1.82 -2.97
CA GLY A 102 7.40 -2.40 -4.30
C GLY A 102 8.08 -3.76 -4.45
N ASN A 103 8.27 -4.20 -5.69
CA ASN A 103 8.80 -5.51 -6.05
C ASN A 103 9.86 -5.41 -7.15
N ARG A 104 10.73 -6.43 -7.23
CA ARG A 104 11.68 -6.60 -8.34
C ARG A 104 11.01 -7.05 -9.65
N VAL A 105 9.70 -7.27 -9.65
CA VAL A 105 8.89 -7.70 -10.80
C VAL A 105 7.67 -6.80 -10.91
N ARG A 106 7.13 -6.63 -12.11
CA ARG A 106 5.79 -6.07 -12.29
C ARG A 106 4.77 -7.11 -11.82
N MET A 107 3.84 -6.69 -10.97
CA MET A 107 2.81 -7.56 -10.42
C MET A 107 1.45 -7.13 -10.94
N ARG A 108 0.74 -8.03 -11.62
CA ARG A 108 -0.70 -7.88 -11.83
C ARG A 108 -1.43 -8.38 -10.58
N VAL A 109 -2.52 -7.71 -10.25
CA VAL A 109 -3.32 -8.07 -9.08
C VAL A 109 -4.78 -8.15 -9.48
N ASP A 110 -5.41 -9.24 -9.09
CA ASP A 110 -6.87 -9.36 -9.05
C ASP A 110 -7.29 -9.24 -7.59
N PHE A 111 -7.96 -8.14 -7.25
CA PHE A 111 -8.44 -7.89 -5.89
C PHE A 111 -9.72 -8.65 -5.52
N GLN A 112 -10.44 -9.22 -6.48
CA GLN A 112 -11.58 -10.08 -6.17
C GLN A 112 -11.11 -11.47 -5.77
N THR A 113 -10.10 -11.99 -6.47
CA THR A 113 -9.56 -13.34 -6.21
C THR A 113 -8.31 -13.35 -5.34
N HIS A 114 -7.78 -12.17 -4.99
CA HIS A 114 -6.54 -12.00 -4.23
C HIS A 114 -5.33 -12.69 -4.87
N ILE A 115 -5.33 -12.76 -6.21
CA ILE A 115 -4.27 -13.39 -6.99
C ILE A 115 -3.26 -12.34 -7.45
N PHE A 116 -2.01 -12.57 -7.10
CA PHE A 116 -0.86 -11.83 -7.62
C PHE A 116 -0.15 -12.66 -8.68
N THR A 117 0.09 -12.08 -9.85
CA THR A 117 0.77 -12.73 -10.98
C THR A 117 1.94 -11.88 -11.45
N PRO A 118 3.19 -12.40 -11.40
CA PRO A 118 4.33 -11.75 -12.03
C PRO A 118 4.11 -11.58 -13.53
N ALA A 119 4.39 -10.38 -14.03
CA ALA A 119 4.19 -9.98 -15.43
C ALA A 119 5.48 -9.44 -16.08
N SER A 120 6.62 -9.75 -15.46
CA SER A 120 7.96 -9.48 -15.97
C SER A 120 8.96 -10.44 -15.33
N ASP A 121 10.15 -10.51 -15.91
CA ASP A 121 11.30 -11.06 -15.22
C ASP A 121 11.75 -10.14 -14.07
N PRO A 122 12.45 -10.69 -13.05
CA PRO A 122 13.03 -9.90 -11.98
C PRO A 122 14.12 -8.97 -12.50
N ALA A 123 14.01 -7.68 -12.19
CA ALA A 123 15.07 -6.72 -12.44
C ALA A 123 16.26 -6.92 -11.48
N GLN A 124 17.41 -6.36 -11.85
CA GLN A 124 18.61 -6.37 -11.01
C GLN A 124 18.38 -5.60 -9.72
N THR A 125 18.82 -6.16 -8.60
CA THR A 125 18.60 -5.58 -7.26
C THR A 125 19.09 -4.14 -7.16
N LYS A 126 20.30 -3.84 -7.66
CA LYS A 126 20.88 -2.49 -7.58
C LYS A 126 20.04 -1.43 -8.30
N ILE A 127 19.47 -1.78 -9.46
CA ILE A 127 18.59 -0.89 -10.23
C ILE A 127 17.32 -0.57 -9.43
N ILE A 128 16.74 -1.60 -8.79
CA ILE A 128 15.53 -1.47 -7.97
C ILE A 128 15.80 -0.62 -6.72
N GLU A 129 16.95 -0.82 -6.06
CA GLU A 129 17.36 -0.03 -4.90
C GLU A 129 17.58 1.45 -5.26
N ASP A 130 18.29 1.73 -6.35
CA ASP A 130 18.53 3.11 -6.80
C ASP A 130 17.22 3.82 -7.16
N GLN A 131 16.33 3.12 -7.88
CA GLN A 131 15.01 3.63 -8.21
C GLN A 131 14.17 3.90 -6.96
N PHE A 132 14.17 2.96 -6.01
CA PHE A 132 13.48 3.13 -4.72
C PHE A 132 13.98 4.36 -3.98
N LEU A 133 15.30 4.50 -3.80
CA LEU A 133 15.92 5.59 -3.05
C LEU A 133 15.63 6.95 -3.68
N GLY A 134 15.70 7.07 -5.00
CA GLY A 134 15.35 8.30 -5.71
C GLY A 134 13.86 8.65 -5.56
N THR A 135 12.98 7.66 -5.72
CA THR A 135 11.52 7.88 -5.69
C THR A 135 11.04 8.20 -4.28
N ILE A 136 11.51 7.46 -3.26
CA ILE A 136 11.11 7.68 -1.87
C ILE A 136 11.58 9.02 -1.33
N HIS A 137 12.76 9.49 -1.75
CA HIS A 137 13.24 10.83 -1.39
C HIS A 137 12.28 11.91 -1.88
N ASN A 138 11.89 11.86 -3.15
CA ASN A 138 10.97 12.83 -3.74
C ASN A 138 9.58 12.80 -3.08
N LEU A 139 9.06 11.60 -2.82
CA LEU A 139 7.78 11.42 -2.13
C LEU A 139 7.84 11.92 -0.67
N SER A 140 8.96 11.72 0.02
CA SER A 140 9.16 12.20 1.39
C SER A 140 9.21 13.72 1.47
N VAL A 141 9.90 14.37 0.53
CA VAL A 141 9.87 15.84 0.39
C VAL A 141 8.44 16.34 0.15
N TYR A 142 7.71 15.68 -0.75
CA TYR A 142 6.32 16.03 -1.05
C TYR A 142 5.40 15.86 0.16
N SER A 143 5.44 14.72 0.84
CA SER A 143 4.58 14.45 2.00
C SER A 143 4.84 15.44 3.13
N SER A 144 6.12 15.76 3.36
CA SER A 144 6.52 16.77 4.36
C SER A 144 5.91 18.14 4.04
N SER A 145 5.88 18.56 2.77
CA SER A 145 5.23 19.82 2.36
C SER A 145 3.71 19.84 2.59
N ARG A 146 3.09 18.66 2.73
CA ARG A 146 1.67 18.48 3.02
C ARG A 146 1.38 18.21 4.50
N ASN A 147 2.39 18.29 5.37
CA ASN A 147 2.31 17.92 6.79
C ASN A 147 1.83 16.48 7.03
N VAL A 148 2.21 15.55 6.15
CA VAL A 148 1.90 14.13 6.25
C VAL A 148 3.21 13.34 6.35
N VAL A 149 3.32 12.48 7.35
CA VAL A 149 4.48 11.57 7.46
C VAL A 149 4.34 10.46 6.42
N LEU A 150 5.37 10.22 5.62
CA LEU A 150 5.43 9.06 4.73
C LEU A 150 6.23 7.94 5.42
N THR A 151 5.62 6.76 5.57
CA THR A 151 6.27 5.57 6.12
C THR A 151 6.37 4.48 5.06
N VAL A 152 7.37 3.61 5.21
CA VAL A 152 7.54 2.43 4.35
C VAL A 152 7.48 1.19 5.24
N GLU A 153 6.52 0.32 4.97
CA GLU A 153 6.37 -0.95 5.68
C GLU A 153 7.33 -2.00 5.12
N THR A 154 8.04 -2.69 6.02
CA THR A 154 8.79 -3.88 5.66
C THR A 154 7.83 -5.04 5.41
N VAL A 155 7.91 -5.63 4.21
CA VAL A 155 7.02 -6.71 3.79
C VAL A 155 7.70 -8.09 3.90
N PRO A 156 6.95 -9.17 4.12
CA PRO A 156 7.49 -10.53 4.09
C PRO A 156 8.14 -10.86 2.75
N MET A 157 9.16 -11.73 2.78
CA MET A 157 9.84 -12.20 1.57
C MET A 157 8.90 -12.95 0.60
N ASN A 158 7.88 -13.63 1.13
CA ASN A 158 6.94 -14.45 0.36
C ASN A 158 5.50 -14.05 0.67
N ILE A 159 4.68 -13.93 -0.36
CA ILE A 159 3.22 -13.84 -0.22
C ILE A 159 2.69 -15.27 -0.09
N VAL A 160 2.09 -15.60 1.05
CA VAL A 160 1.44 -16.92 1.26
C VAL A 160 0.06 -16.89 0.60
N LYS A 161 -0.24 -17.89 -0.23
CA LYS A 161 -1.58 -18.07 -0.79
C LYS A 161 -2.47 -18.92 0.11
N PRO A 162 -3.77 -18.65 0.12
CA PRO A 162 -4.36 -17.33 0.09
C PRO A 162 -4.14 -16.62 1.44
N TRP A 163 -3.99 -15.30 1.41
CA TRP A 163 -3.73 -14.52 2.64
C TRP A 163 -4.95 -14.48 3.57
N ASP A 164 -6.14 -14.82 3.04
CA ASP A 164 -7.45 -14.83 3.73
C ASP A 164 -7.68 -16.06 4.64
N GLY A 165 -6.63 -16.87 4.87
CA GLY A 165 -6.70 -17.99 5.79
C GLY A 165 -7.25 -19.29 5.18
N ASN A 166 -7.55 -19.35 3.87
CA ASN A 166 -7.97 -20.59 3.23
C ASN A 166 -6.77 -21.52 2.92
N ARG A 167 -6.21 -22.12 3.98
CA ARG A 167 -4.94 -22.88 4.07
C ARG A 167 -4.74 -23.99 3.02
N SER A 168 -4.45 -23.63 1.77
CA SER A 168 -4.06 -24.59 0.73
C SER A 168 -2.95 -24.11 -0.21
N GLY A 169 -2.43 -22.88 -0.06
CA GLY A 169 -1.47 -22.36 -1.01
C GLY A 169 -0.04 -22.84 -0.77
N LYS A 170 0.49 -23.51 -1.80
CA LYS A 170 1.92 -23.65 -2.05
C LYS A 170 2.61 -22.30 -1.86
N THR A 171 3.71 -22.29 -1.11
CA THR A 171 4.65 -21.16 -1.05
C THR A 171 5.27 -20.98 -2.43
N TYR A 172 5.41 -19.73 -2.89
CA TYR A 172 6.29 -19.47 -4.03
C TYR A 172 7.73 -19.70 -3.57
N PRO A 173 8.52 -20.59 -4.20
CA PRO A 173 9.94 -20.66 -3.92
C PRO A 173 10.63 -19.39 -4.44
N ARG A 174 11.82 -19.11 -3.90
CA ARG A 174 12.69 -17.98 -4.29
C ARG A 174 12.64 -17.69 -5.79
N LEU A 175 12.34 -16.44 -6.15
CA LEU A 175 12.94 -15.83 -7.36
C LEU A 175 14.40 -15.45 -7.03
N GLY A 176 15.25 -16.47 -6.90
CA GLY A 176 16.63 -16.32 -6.42
C GLY A 176 17.44 -17.62 -6.28
N SER A 177 16.92 -18.76 -6.71
CA SER A 177 17.75 -19.96 -6.93
C SER A 177 17.52 -20.45 -8.35
N VAL A 178 18.00 -19.69 -9.33
CA VAL A 178 18.45 -20.30 -10.57
C VAL A 178 19.80 -20.90 -10.23
N THR A 179 19.84 -22.19 -9.91
CA THR A 179 21.10 -22.94 -10.00
C THR A 179 21.55 -22.79 -11.46
N PRO A 180 22.80 -22.38 -11.75
CA PRO A 180 23.31 -22.47 -13.10
C PRO A 180 23.14 -23.92 -13.54
N LYS A 181 22.49 -24.15 -14.68
CA LYS A 181 22.65 -25.42 -15.36
C LYS A 181 24.09 -25.41 -15.87
N ASN A 182 24.93 -26.24 -15.26
CA ASN A 182 26.22 -26.63 -15.84
C ASN A 182 25.99 -27.24 -17.23
#